data_AF-A0A3Q9QXI8-F1
#
_entry.id   AF-A0A3Q9QXI8-F1
#
_cell.length_a   1.000
_cell.length_b   1.000
_cell.length_c   1.000
_cell.angle_alpha   90.00
_cell.angle_beta   90.00
_cell.angle_gamma   90.00
#
_symmetry.space_group_name_H-M   'P 1'
#
loop_
_entity.id
_entity.type
_entity.pdbx_description
1 polymer ?
#
loop_
_entity_poly.entity_id
_entity_poly.type
_entity_poly.pdbx_seq_one_letter_code
_entity_poly.pdbx_strand_id
1 'polypeptide(L)'
;MKFWAIAYEWQEDIYYDFEKHEDTHDLTESCFLPTREMAVEFISEELGADYEPVEIELETLNKNGTWSWSRGQVKRWDVWEDEE
;
A
#
# COMPACT_ATOMS: atom_id res chain seq x y z
N MET A 1 -3.12 -6.05 12.95
CA MET A 1 -2.83 -4.61 13.22
C MET A 1 -3.09 -3.86 11.93
N LYS A 2 -3.67 -2.67 12.00
CA LYS A 2 -4.02 -1.89 10.79
C LYS A 2 -2.96 -0.82 10.54
N PHE A 3 -2.52 -0.76 9.30
CA PHE A 3 -1.55 0.19 8.77
C PHE A 3 -2.07 0.75 7.45
N TRP A 4 -1.39 1.76 6.94
CA TRP A 4 -1.66 2.35 5.64
C TRP A 4 -0.40 2.25 4.79
N ALA A 5 -0.55 1.99 3.50
CA ALA A 5 0.53 2.11 2.53
C ALA A 5 0.10 3.04 1.41
N ILE A 6 1.05 3.50 0.61
CA ILE A 6 0.76 4.27 -0.59
C ILE A 6 0.96 3.33 -1.78
N ALA A 7 -0.11 3.09 -2.53
CA ALA A 7 -0.12 2.23 -3.69
C ALA A 7 -0.10 3.06 -4.98
N TYR A 8 0.65 2.61 -5.97
CA TYR A 8 0.63 3.24 -7.30
C TYR A 8 -0.56 2.73 -8.11
N GLU A 9 -1.43 3.63 -8.58
CA GLU A 9 -2.70 3.21 -9.19
C GLU A 9 -2.50 2.45 -10.52
N TRP A 10 -1.41 2.69 -11.24
CA TRP A 10 -1.22 2.17 -12.59
C TRP A 10 -0.52 0.82 -12.66
N GLN A 11 0.06 0.35 -11.55
CA GLN A 11 0.71 -0.96 -11.47
C GLN A 11 0.32 -1.67 -10.19
N GLU A 12 -0.17 -2.90 -10.35
CA GLU A 12 -0.57 -3.76 -9.25
C GLU A 12 0.63 -4.14 -8.38
N ASP A 13 0.40 -4.21 -7.07
CA ASP A 13 1.41 -4.57 -6.07
C ASP A 13 2.68 -3.72 -6.14
N ILE A 14 2.53 -2.44 -6.49
CA ILE A 14 3.57 -1.41 -6.32
C ILE A 14 3.18 -0.52 -5.15
N TYR A 15 4.11 -0.40 -4.21
CA TYR A 15 3.99 0.43 -3.03
C TYR A 15 5.18 1.37 -2.91
N TYR A 16 4.97 2.50 -2.25
CA TYR A 16 6.05 3.45 -1.99
C TYR A 16 6.85 3.08 -0.73
N ASP A 17 8.17 2.90 -0.88
CA ASP A 17 9.09 2.66 0.23
C ASP A 17 9.59 3.98 0.80
N PHE A 18 9.22 4.29 2.05
CA PHE A 18 9.61 5.53 2.71
C PHE A 18 11.08 5.56 3.16
N GLU A 19 11.74 4.42 3.30
CA GLU A 19 13.15 4.34 3.69
C GLU A 19 14.07 4.60 2.49
N LYS A 20 13.70 4.07 1.32
CA LYS A 20 14.45 4.21 0.07
C LYS A 20 14.00 5.39 -0.80
N HIS A 21 12.81 5.92 -0.53
CA HIS A 21 12.16 6.94 -1.36
C HIS A 21 11.97 6.48 -2.83
N GLU A 22 11.57 5.22 -3.01
CA GLU A 22 11.36 4.60 -4.33
C GLU A 22 10.18 3.64 -4.31
N ASP A 23 9.68 3.29 -5.49
CA ASP A 23 8.64 2.28 -5.66
C ASP A 23 9.21 0.86 -5.46
N THR A 24 8.47 0.03 -4.72
CA THR A 24 8.84 -1.35 -4.42
C THR A 24 7.68 -2.29 -4.63
N HIS A 25 7.99 -3.52 -5.04
CA HIS A 25 7.03 -4.64 -5.05
C HIS A 25 6.99 -5.37 -3.70
N ASP A 26 7.98 -5.15 -2.85
CA ASP A 26 8.11 -5.80 -1.56
C ASP A 26 7.41 -4.95 -0.50
N LEU A 27 6.20 -5.36 -0.09
CA LEU A 27 5.47 -4.68 0.97
C LEU A 27 6.09 -5.01 2.34
N THR A 28 7.00 -4.14 2.77
CA THR A 28 7.74 -4.23 4.02
C THR A 28 7.29 -3.19 5.04
N GLU A 29 7.81 -3.29 6.26
CA GLU A 29 7.58 -2.32 7.33
C GLU A 29 7.95 -0.87 6.96
N SER A 30 8.91 -0.69 6.04
CA SER A 30 9.28 0.60 5.45
C SER A 30 8.18 1.25 4.60
N CYS A 31 7.15 0.50 4.20
CA CYS A 31 6.01 0.99 3.41
C CYS A 31 4.81 1.37 4.29
N PHE A 32 4.88 1.13 5.61
CA PHE A 32 3.73 1.29 6.51
C PHE A 32 3.69 2.64 7.20
N LEU A 33 2.51 3.26 7.14
CA LEU A 33 2.12 4.46 7.84
C LEU A 33 1.10 4.16 8.93
N PRO A 34 1.13 4.91 10.04
CA PRO A 34 0.24 4.69 11.17
C PRO A 34 -1.19 5.17 10.89
N THR A 35 -1.39 6.16 10.02
CA THR A 35 -2.71 6.75 9.74
C THR A 35 -2.89 7.07 8.26
N ARG A 36 -4.15 7.08 7.82
CA ARG A 36 -4.54 7.50 6.47
C ARG A 36 -4.16 8.94 6.17
N GLU A 37 -4.29 9.82 7.16
CA GLU A 37 -4.01 11.26 7.01
C GLU A 37 -2.56 11.48 6.55
N MET A 38 -1.60 10.78 7.17
CA MET A 38 -0.20 10.85 6.75
C MET A 38 0.01 10.38 5.31
N ALA A 39 -0.71 9.33 4.88
CA ALA A 39 -0.61 8.85 3.51
C ALA A 39 -1.14 9.89 2.52
N VAL A 40 -2.29 10.50 2.82
CA VAL A 40 -2.90 11.53 1.97
C VAL A 40 -2.04 12.79 1.91
N GLU A 41 -1.50 13.25 3.04
CA GLU A 41 -0.58 14.39 3.09
C GLU A 41 0.67 14.11 2.24
N PHE A 42 1.31 12.96 2.44
CA PHE A 42 2.50 12.59 1.66
C PHE A 42 2.23 12.49 0.16
N ILE A 43 1.10 11.88 -0.23
CA ILE A 43 0.69 11.82 -1.65
C ILE A 43 0.52 13.23 -2.22
N SER A 44 -0.13 14.13 -1.47
CA SER A 44 -0.37 15.50 -1.93
C SER A 44 0.89 16.35 -2.01
N GLU A 45 1.90 16.07 -1.18
CA GLU A 45 3.14 16.86 -1.13
C GLU A 45 4.20 16.34 -2.09
N GLU A 46 4.41 15.02 -2.17
CA GLU A 46 5.59 14.43 -2.81
C GLU A 46 5.28 13.62 -4.08
N LEU A 47 4.15 12.89 -4.12
CA LEU A 47 3.92 11.87 -5.16
C LEU A 47 2.95 12.27 -6.27
N GLY A 48 1.90 13.02 -5.93
CA GLY A 48 0.87 13.46 -6.87
C GLY A 48 -0.30 12.49 -7.02
N ALA A 49 -1.16 12.76 -8.01
CA ALA A 49 -2.48 12.13 -8.13
C ALA A 49 -2.48 10.65 -8.56
N ASP A 50 -1.33 10.11 -8.97
CA ASP A 50 -1.20 8.73 -9.45
C ASP A 50 -1.07 7.69 -8.31
N TYR A 51 -1.17 8.14 -7.06
CA TYR A 51 -1.01 7.31 -5.88
C TYR A 51 -2.25 7.37 -5.00
N GLU A 52 -2.63 6.24 -4.43
CA GLU A 52 -3.76 6.13 -3.53
C GLU A 52 -3.36 5.49 -2.18
N PRO A 53 -3.94 5.97 -1.06
CA PRO A 53 -3.71 5.34 0.23
C PRO A 53 -4.50 4.03 0.32
N VAL A 54 -3.81 2.92 0.60
CA VAL A 54 -4.40 1.59 0.77
C VAL A 54 -4.31 1.14 2.23
N GLU A 55 -5.40 0.59 2.77
CA GLU A 55 -5.39 -0.01 4.12
C GLU A 55 -4.66 -1.36 4.06
N ILE A 56 -3.69 -1.57 4.94
CA ILE A 56 -2.99 -2.85 5.09
C ILE A 56 -3.31 -3.42 6.47
N GLU A 57 -3.90 -4.60 6.51
CA GLU A 57 -4.13 -5.36 7.72
C GLU A 57 -3.05 -6.43 7.89
N LEU A 58 -2.15 -6.21 8.84
CA LEU A 58 -1.11 -7.15 9.20
C LEU A 58 -1.69 -8.21 10.14
N GLU A 59 -1.80 -9.45 9.67
CA GLU A 59 -2.54 -10.52 10.34
C GLU A 59 -1.68 -11.20 11.40
N THR A 60 -0.56 -11.82 11.01
CA THR A 60 0.37 -12.47 11.95
C THR A 60 1.75 -12.71 11.33
N LEU A 61 2.78 -12.70 12.18
CA LEU A 61 4.08 -13.29 11.87
C LEU A 61 3.93 -14.81 11.91
N ASN A 62 3.94 -15.45 10.74
CA ASN A 62 3.96 -16.91 10.70
C ASN A 62 5.27 -17.42 11.33
N LYS A 63 5.25 -18.60 11.98
CA LYS A 63 6.43 -19.17 12.68
C LYS A 63 7.70 -19.32 11.81
N ASN A 64 7.57 -19.17 10.50
CA ASN A 64 8.67 -19.18 9.52
C ASN A 64 9.29 -17.80 9.25
N GLY A 65 8.85 -16.74 9.93
CA GLY A 65 9.38 -15.38 9.76
C GLY A 65 8.76 -14.60 8.60
N THR A 66 7.74 -15.14 7.93
CA THR A 66 6.99 -14.44 6.88
C THR A 66 5.85 -13.64 7.51
N TRP A 67 5.79 -12.35 7.20
CA TRP A 67 4.67 -11.48 7.55
C TRP A 67 3.49 -11.79 6.63
N SER A 68 2.36 -12.19 7.19
CA SER A 68 1.10 -12.29 6.45
C SER A 68 0.34 -10.98 6.62
N TRP A 69 -0.01 -10.38 5.50
CA TRP A 69 -0.78 -9.14 5.43
C TRP A 69 -1.87 -9.29 4.38
N SER A 70 -2.95 -8.55 4.60
CA SER A 70 -4.06 -8.37 3.69
C SER A 70 -4.14 -6.89 3.30
N ARG A 71 -4.48 -6.59 2.05
CA ARG A 71 -4.69 -5.21 1.58
C ARG A 71 -6.17 -4.92 1.36
N GLY A 72 -6.54 -3.65 1.50
CA GLY A 72 -7.81 -3.13 1.06
C GLY A 72 -7.91 -3.05 -0.47
N GLN A 73 -9.06 -2.58 -0.95
CA GLN A 73 -9.29 -2.38 -2.38
C GLN A 73 -8.51 -1.18 -2.90
N VAL A 74 -7.86 -1.37 -4.04
CA VAL A 74 -7.30 -0.30 -4.86
C VAL A 74 -8.12 -0.27 -6.14
N LYS A 75 -8.82 0.84 -6.36
CA LYS A 75 -9.85 0.94 -7.40
C LYS A 75 -9.32 0.43 -8.74
N ARG A 76 -8.10 0.78 -9.11
CA ARG A 76 -7.55 0.43 -10.42
C ARG A 76 -7.05 -1.00 -10.55
N TRP A 77 -6.60 -1.59 -9.44
CA TRP A 77 -6.13 -2.97 -9.40
C TRP A 77 -7.33 -3.93 -9.44
N ASP A 78 -8.36 -3.60 -8.66
CA ASP A 78 -9.53 -4.45 -8.47
C ASP A 78 -10.68 -4.14 -9.47
N VAL A 79 -10.44 -3.36 -10.54
CA VAL A 79 -11.46 -2.97 -11.56
C VAL A 79 -11.73 -4.06 -12.62
N TRP A 80 -11.21 -5.28 -12.45
CA TRP A 80 -11.38 -6.38 -13.41
C TRP A 80 -12.48 -7.41 -13.06
N GLU A 81 -13.62 -7.00 -12.48
CA GLU A 81 -14.81 -7.86 -12.38
C GLU A 81 -16.10 -7.04 -12.55
N ASP A 82 -16.38 -6.54 -13.76
CA ASP A 82 -17.74 -6.23 -14.22
C ASP A 82 -17.73 -5.97 -15.75
N GLU A 83 -17.40 -7.01 -16.53
CA GLU A 83 -17.86 -7.13 -17.92
C GLU A 83 -18.70 -8.42 -18.04
N GLU A 84 -20.01 -8.33 -17.76
CA GLU A 84 -21.05 -9.20 -18.32
C GLU A 84 -22.12 -8.36 -19.03
#